data_AF-A0A963LMM9-F1
#
_entry.id   AF-A0A963LMM9-F1
#
_cell.length_a   1.000
_cell.length_b   1.000
_cell.length_c   1.000
_cell.angle_alpha   90.00
_cell.angle_beta   90.00
_cell.angle_gamma   90.00
#
_symmetry.space_group_name_H-M   'P 1'
#
loop_
_entity.id
_entity.type
_entity.pdbx_description
1 polymer ?
#
loop_
_entity_poly.entity_id
_entity_poly.type
_entity_poly.pdbx_seq_one_letter_code
_entity_poly.pdbx_strand_id
1 'polypeptide(L)' 'MRGNIGAIVLILVGAFFLLSNLGLLNISLRELIATWWPLILILLGIGMFLSPGDRRRK' A
#
# COMPACT_ATOMS: atom_id res chain seq x y z
N MET A 1 17.69 -11.59 8.79
CA MET A 1 17.94 -10.49 7.84
C MET A 1 16.84 -9.47 8.03
N ARG A 2 17.11 -8.33 8.67
CA ARG A 2 16.09 -7.28 8.86
C ARG A 2 15.86 -6.66 7.49
N GLY A 3 14.83 -7.13 6.77
CA GLY A 3 14.57 -6.67 5.42
C GLY A 3 14.36 -5.16 5.43
N ASN A 4 15.16 -4.44 4.65
CA ASN A 4 15.05 -2.98 4.45
C ASN A 4 13.79 -2.63 3.62
N ILE A 5 12.64 -3.22 3.96
CA ILE A 5 11.36 -3.05 3.25
C ILE A 5 11.05 -1.56 3.10
N GLY A 6 11.30 -0.76 4.14
CA GLY A 6 11.13 0.70 4.08
C GLY A 6 12.00 1.38 3.03
N ALA A 7 13.26 0.97 2.87
CA ALA A 7 14.14 1.55 1.84
C ALA A 7 13.70 1.15 0.43
N ILE A 8 13.27 -0.10 0.24
CA ILE A 8 12.75 -0.57 -1.04
C ILE A 8 11.47 0.19 -1.42
N VAL A 9 10.55 0.35 -0.47
CA VAL A 9 9.32 1.13 -0.68
C VAL A 9 9.65 2.59 -1.03
N LEU A 10 10.60 3.21 -0.31
CA LEU A 10 11.01 4.59 -0.58
C LEU A 10 11.59 4.77 -2.00
N ILE A 11 12.44 3.84 -2.44
CA ILE A 11 13.03 3.86 -3.79
C ILE A 11 11.93 3.72 -4.85
N LEU A 12 10.99 2.78 -4.68
CA LEU A 12 9.90 2.56 -5.64
C LEU A 12 8.98 3.79 -5.74
N VAL A 13 8.66 4.41 -4.60
CA VAL A 13 7.85 5.63 -4.57
C VAL A 13 8.57 6.78 -5.27
N GLY A 14 9.85 7.00 -4.97
CA GLY A 14 10.65 8.05 -5.62
C GLY A 14 10.77 7.85 -7.14
N ALA A 15 11.03 6.62 -7.58
CA ALA A 15 11.08 6.28 -9.00
C ALA A 15 9.74 6.52 -9.70
N PHE A 16 8.63 6.13 -9.09
CA PHE A 16 7.29 6.35 -9.64
C PHE A 16 6.99 7.85 -9.84
N PHE A 17 7.28 8.67 -8.82
CA PHE A 17 7.10 10.12 -8.92
C PHE A 17 7.99 10.75 -10.00
N LEU A 18 9.23 10.28 -10.13
CA LEU A 18 10.14 10.73 -11.18
C LEU A 18 9.56 10.41 -12.57
N LEU A 19 9.19 9.15 -12.82
CA LEU A 19 8.61 8.73 -14.10
C LEU A 19 7.30 9.47 -14.43
N SER A 20 6.49 9.79 -13.42
CA SER A 20 5.29 10.60 -13.57
C SER A 20 5.62 12.05 -13.94
N ASN A 21 6.63 12.66 -13.32
CA ASN A 21 7.09 14.01 -13.69
C ASN A 21 7.71 14.08 -15.09
N LEU A 22 8.36 13.00 -15.57
CA LEU A 22 8.84 12.92 -16.95
C LEU A 22 7.71 12.77 -17.98
N GLY A 23 6.45 12.64 -17.56
CA GLY A 23 5.31 12.41 -18.46
C GLY A 23 5.34 11.02 -19.11
N LEU A 24 6.20 10.11 -18.66
CA LEU A 24 6.28 8.73 -19.16
C LEU A 24 5.11 7.89 -18.65
N LEU A 25 4.56 8.27 -17.49
CA LEU A 25 3.34 7.69 -16.94
C LEU A 25 2.18 8.66 -17.18
N ASN A 26 1.35 8.36 -18.18
CA ASN A 26 0.04 9.01 -18.38
C ASN A 26 -1.02 8.57 -17.35
N ILE A 27 -0.58 8.00 -16.22
CA ILE A 27 -1.45 7.54 -15.15
C ILE A 27 -1.44 8.62 -14.08
N SER A 28 -2.60 9.21 -13.84
CA SER A 28 -2.76 10.21 -12.80
C SER A 28 -2.52 9.57 -11.43
N LEU A 29 -1.63 10.12 -10.60
CA LEU A 29 -1.45 9.71 -9.19
C LEU A 29 -2.80 9.61 -8.45
N ARG A 30 -3.68 10.57 -8.74
CA ARG A 30 -5.06 10.62 -8.24
C ARG A 30 -5.88 9.42 -8.66
N GLU A 31 -5.82 9.01 -9.94
CA GLU A 31 -6.56 7.83 -10.42
C GLU A 31 -6.00 6.55 -9.83
N LEU A 32 -4.68 6.43 -9.68
CA LEU A 32 -4.07 5.27 -9.07
C LEU A 32 -4.52 5.13 -7.60
N ILE A 33 -4.41 6.20 -6.81
CA ILE A 33 -4.87 6.17 -5.41
C ILE A 33 -6.40 5.93 -5.34
N ALA A 34 -7.18 6.56 -6.22
CA ALA A 34 -8.64 6.38 -6.29
C ALA A 34 -9.07 4.99 -6.79
N THR A 35 -8.21 4.26 -7.50
CA THR A 35 -8.47 2.88 -7.92
C THR A 35 -8.06 1.88 -6.84
N TRP A 36 -6.96 2.15 -6.11
CA TRP A 36 -6.35 1.20 -5.18
C TRP A 36 -6.78 1.37 -3.71
N TRP A 37 -7.37 2.50 -3.29
CA TRP A 37 -7.89 2.66 -1.92
C TRP A 37 -8.83 1.54 -1.42
N PRO A 38 -9.69 0.90 -2.26
CA PRO A 38 -10.57 -0.17 -1.78
C PRO A 38 -9.77 -1.40 -1.32
N LEU A 39 -8.56 -1.59 -1.85
CA LEU A 39 -7.68 -2.71 -1.50
C LEU A 39 -7.27 -2.65 -0.03
N ILE A 40 -7.04 -1.45 0.51
CA ILE A 40 -6.73 -1.24 1.94
C ILE A 40 -7.93 -1.68 2.79
N LEU A 41 -9.15 -1.31 2.41
CA LEU A 41 -10.36 -1.73 3.11
C LEU A 41 -10.56 -3.25 3.09
N ILE A 42 -10.27 -3.89 1.96
CA ILE A 42 -10.32 -5.36 1.82
C ILE A 42 -9.29 -6.00 2.75
N LEU A 43 -8.04 -5.53 2.75
CA LEU A 43 -6.98 -6.05 3.63
C LEU A 43 -7.31 -5.86 5.10
N LEU A 44 -7.89 -4.71 5.48
CA LEU A 44 -8.37 -4.47 6.84
C LEU A 44 -9.52 -5.40 7.21
N GLY A 45 -10.51 -5.57 6.32
CA GLY A 45 -11.64 -6.49 6.53
C GLY A 45 -11.18 -7.94 6.67
N ILE A 46 -10.26 -8.39 5.82
CA ILE A 46 -9.61 -9.71 5.92
C ILE A 46 -8.82 -9.82 7.22
N GLY A 47 -8.05 -8.78 7.59
CA GLY A 47 -7.29 -8.76 8.84
C GLY A 47 -8.18 -8.87 10.07
N MET A 48 -9.34 -8.22 10.07
CA MET A 48 -10.33 -8.35 11.14
C MET A 48 -11.01 -9.72 11.16
N PHE A 49 -11.30 -10.29 9.98
CA PHE A 49 -11.91 -11.63 9.85
C PHE A 49 -10.96 -12.74 10.30
N LEU A 50 -9.67 -12.62 9.93
CA LEU A 50 -8.62 -13.57 10.28
C LEU A 50 -8.01 -13.29 11.65
N SER A 51 -8.30 -12.13 12.26
CA SER A 51 -7.89 -11.86 13.64
C SER A 51 -8.54 -12.93 14.52
N PRO A 52 -7.77 -13.88 15.07
CA PRO A 52 -8.32 -14.88 15.97
C PRO A 52 -8.87 -14.08 17.13
N GLY A 53 -10.20 -14.11 17.31
CA GLY A 53 -10.87 -13.28 18.31
C GLY A 53 -10.07 -13.32 19.59
N ASP A 54 -9.46 -12.19 19.94
CA ASP A 54 -8.62 -12.08 21.12
C ASP A 54 -9.56 -12.27 22.29
N ARG A 55 -9.69 -13.53 22.68
CA ARG A 55 -10.51 -13.98 23.78
C ARG A 55 -9.74 -13.51 24.99
N ARG A 56 -9.92 -12.22 25.30
CA ARG A 56 -9.78 -11.61 26.62
C ARG A 56 -10.63 -12.45 27.57
N ARG A 57 -10.10 -13.60 27.97
CA ARG A 57 -10.55 -14.36 29.12
C ARG A 57 -9.91 -13.69 30.32
N LYS A 58 -10.78 -13.09 31.12
CA LYS A 58 -10.68 -12.80 32.56
C LYS A 58 -9.55 -11.88 33.01
#